data_AF-A0A7J2PSQ4-F1
#
_entry.id   AF-A0A7J2PSQ4-F1
#
_cell.length_a   1.000
_cell.length_b   1.000
_cell.length_c   1.000
_cell.angle_alpha   90.00
_cell.angle_beta   90.00
_cell.angle_gamma   90.00
#
_symmetry.space_group_name_H-M   'P 1'
#
loop_
_entity.id
_entity.type
_entity.pdbx_description
1 polymer ?
#
loop_
_entity_poly.entity_id
_entity_poly.type
_entity_poly.pdbx_seq_one_letter_code
_entity_poly.pdbx_strand_id
1 'polypeptide(L)'
;MPRVLNYSIVGLEDYTISFDNYCSLCEIQKFCKWGRDVPFSINISCVDLNRAKEKVKFEQLQKLQKTEDVSVSYEALIKKVRINLQGIFSEIWKNKVKRLKDEIRCLDSRKIEPMLVAQQGQDWWQDFNITMKIINDECEKIS
;
A
#
# COMPACT_ATOMS: atom_id res chain seq x y z
N MET A 1 3.96 -17.98 5.70
CA MET A 1 2.53 -17.63 5.57
C MET A 1 2.42 -16.15 5.82
N PRO A 2 1.76 -15.41 4.92
CA PRO A 2 1.54 -13.99 5.12
C PRO A 2 0.72 -13.72 6.38
N ARG A 3 1.01 -12.64 7.08
CA ARG A 3 0.32 -12.23 8.30
C ARG A 3 -0.38 -10.89 8.09
N VAL A 4 -1.46 -10.68 8.82
CA VAL A 4 -2.08 -9.37 8.91
C VAL A 4 -1.22 -8.53 9.85
N LEU A 5 -0.83 -7.33 9.41
CA LEU A 5 -0.10 -6.39 10.23
C LEU A 5 -0.99 -5.84 11.33
N ASN A 6 -0.41 -5.45 12.45
CA ASN A 6 -1.15 -4.75 13.49
C ASN A 6 -1.62 -3.41 12.93
N TYR A 7 -2.93 -3.15 12.97
CA TYR A 7 -3.48 -1.85 12.60
C TYR A 7 -4.53 -1.39 13.61
N SER A 8 -4.64 -0.07 13.75
CA SER A 8 -5.66 0.58 14.58
C SER A 8 -6.45 1.59 13.77
N ILE A 9 -7.69 1.83 14.19
CA ILE A 9 -8.55 2.85 13.60
C ILE A 9 -8.36 4.13 14.40
N VAL A 10 -8.07 5.23 13.71
CA VAL A 10 -7.94 6.58 14.27
C VAL A 10 -9.10 7.40 13.70
N GLY A 11 -10.14 7.61 14.50
CA GLY A 11 -11.37 8.26 14.01
C GLY A 11 -12.27 7.29 13.24
N LEU A 12 -12.93 7.77 12.18
CA LEU A 12 -13.88 6.96 11.38
C LEU A 12 -13.29 6.45 10.06
N GLU A 13 -12.30 7.14 9.49
CA GLU A 13 -11.82 6.88 8.13
C GLU A 13 -10.29 6.75 8.01
N ASP A 14 -9.55 6.89 9.11
CA ASP A 14 -8.10 6.77 9.12
C ASP A 14 -7.62 5.53 9.87
N TYR A 15 -6.62 4.87 9.31
CA TYR A 15 -6.03 3.63 9.81
C TYR A 15 -4.54 3.82 10.00
N THR A 16 -4.00 3.35 11.11
CA THR A 16 -2.55 3.30 11.34
C THR A 16 -2.09 1.87 11.25
N ILE A 17 -1.25 1.54 10.27
CA ILE A 17 -0.62 0.21 10.12
C ILE A 17 0.76 0.26 10.76
N SER A 18 1.02 -0.65 11.70
CA SER A 18 2.30 -0.82 12.40
C SER A 18 3.11 -1.96 11.80
N PHE A 19 4.43 -1.76 11.71
CA PHE A 19 5.45 -2.73 11.27
C PHE A 19 6.40 -3.12 12.42
N ASP A 20 5.91 -3.03 13.65
CA ASP A 20 6.60 -3.39 14.91
C ASP A 20 7.39 -4.71 14.83
N ASN A 21 6.79 -5.75 14.26
CA ASN A 21 7.33 -7.10 14.20
C ASN A 21 8.53 -7.25 13.28
N TYR A 22 8.80 -6.27 12.43
CA TYR A 22 9.91 -6.38 11.48
C TYR A 22 11.10 -5.49 11.79
N CYS A 23 10.91 -4.44 12.58
CA CYS A 23 12.02 -3.63 13.07
C CYS A 23 12.80 -4.33 14.20
N SER A 24 12.29 -5.44 14.73
CA SER A 24 12.90 -6.22 15.82
C SER A 24 13.78 -7.39 15.37
N LEU A 25 13.76 -7.75 14.08
CA LEU A 25 14.42 -8.95 13.54
C LEU A 25 15.76 -8.65 12.83
N CYS A 26 16.29 -7.43 12.91
CA CYS A 26 17.49 -7.04 12.17
C CYS A 26 18.68 -6.77 13.11
N GLU A 27 19.83 -7.42 12.90
CA GLU A 27 21.07 -7.15 13.65
C GLU A 27 21.57 -5.70 13.50
N ILE A 28 21.09 -5.00 12.47
CA ILE A 28 21.37 -3.61 12.14
C ILE A 28 20.34 -2.65 12.77
N GLN A 29 19.38 -3.15 13.58
CA GLN A 29 18.36 -2.35 14.28
C GLN A 29 18.97 -1.16 15.05
N LYS A 30 20.17 -1.31 15.62
CA LYS A 30 20.91 -0.21 16.30
C LYS A 30 21.19 1.01 15.40
N PHE A 31 21.06 0.85 14.08
CA PHE A 31 21.23 1.90 13.08
C PHE A 31 19.93 2.26 12.35
N CYS A 32 18.83 1.55 12.60
CA CYS A 32 17.52 1.93 12.11
C CYS A 32 16.96 3.03 13.02
N LYS A 33 16.32 4.05 12.42
CA LYS A 33 15.58 5.05 13.20
C LYS A 33 14.36 4.43 13.89
N TRP A 34 13.83 3.38 13.29
CA TRP A 34 12.65 2.65 13.75
C TRP A 34 13.08 1.34 14.43
N GLY A 35 12.53 1.08 15.61
CA GLY A 35 12.95 -0.02 16.48
C GLY A 35 11.85 -0.44 17.44
N ARG A 36 12.22 -1.19 18.50
CA ARG A 36 11.25 -1.69 19.49
C ARG A 36 10.57 -0.53 20.23
N ASP A 37 11.31 0.53 20.54
CA ASP A 37 10.80 1.66 21.32
C ASP A 37 10.05 2.68 20.45
N VAL A 38 10.33 2.70 19.13
CA VAL A 38 9.66 3.57 18.16
C VAL A 38 9.33 2.73 16.92
N PRO A 39 8.20 2.01 16.90
CA PRO A 39 7.85 1.15 15.77
C PRO A 39 7.54 1.98 14.53
N PHE A 40 7.97 1.50 13.37
CA PHE A 40 7.58 2.11 12.11
C PHE A 40 6.08 1.92 11.88
N SER A 41 5.37 3.00 11.57
CA SER A 41 3.94 2.97 11.26
C SER A 41 3.61 3.90 10.11
N ILE A 42 2.55 3.59 9.37
CA ILE A 42 2.04 4.42 8.27
C ILE A 42 0.55 4.67 8.46
N ASN A 43 0.11 5.87 8.10
CA ASN A 43 -1.31 6.23 8.11
C ASN A 43 -1.92 5.99 6.72
N ILE A 44 -3.10 5.42 6.69
CA ILE A 44 -3.91 5.14 5.51
C ILE A 44 -5.26 5.80 5.71
N SER A 45 -5.68 6.65 4.77
CA SER A 45 -6.98 7.32 4.82
C SER A 45 -7.91 6.73 3.77
N CYS A 46 -9.17 6.45 4.14
CA CYS A 46 -10.19 6.01 3.18
C CYS A 46 -10.43 7.06 2.09
N VAL A 47 -10.34 8.35 2.44
CA VAL A 47 -10.45 9.46 1.48
C VAL A 47 -9.35 9.35 0.42
N ASP A 48 -8.10 9.13 0.84
CA ASP A 48 -6.97 8.98 -0.09
C ASP A 48 -7.14 7.74 -0.98
N LEU A 49 -7.62 6.62 -0.42
CA LEU A 49 -7.89 5.40 -1.17
C LEU A 49 -8.98 5.59 -2.21
N ASN A 50 -10.10 6.21 -1.84
CA ASN A 50 -11.21 6.46 -2.74
C ASN A 50 -10.80 7.43 -3.85
N ARG A 51 -10.08 8.50 -3.52
CA ARG A 51 -9.54 9.43 -4.51
C ARG A 51 -8.58 8.73 -5.48
N ALA A 52 -7.75 7.81 -5.01
CA ALA A 52 -6.88 7.02 -5.87
C ALA A 52 -7.68 6.10 -6.82
N LYS A 53 -8.74 5.45 -6.32
CA LYS A 53 -9.65 4.63 -7.13
C LYS A 53 -10.34 5.46 -8.22
N GLU A 54 -10.86 6.64 -7.86
CA GLU A 54 -11.51 7.56 -8.77
C GLU A 54 -10.57 8.05 -9.87
N LYS A 55 -9.33 8.40 -9.50
CA LYS A 55 -8.30 8.79 -10.47
C LYS A 55 -8.05 7.67 -11.49
N VAL A 56 -7.86 6.43 -11.03
CA VAL A 56 -7.67 5.27 -11.93
C VAL A 56 -8.89 5.05 -12.83
N LYS A 57 -10.09 5.14 -12.25
CA LYS A 57 -11.35 5.03 -13.00
C LYS A 57 -11.43 6.09 -14.10
N PHE A 58 -11.14 7.34 -13.77
CA PHE A 58 -11.17 8.46 -14.72
C PHE A 58 -10.15 8.30 -15.85
N GLU A 59 -8.90 7.94 -15.52
CA GLU A 59 -7.85 7.72 -16.52
C GLU A 59 -8.21 6.57 -17.48
N GLN A 60 -8.80 5.48 -16.98
CA GLN A 60 -9.27 4.38 -17.82
C GLN A 60 -10.45 4.78 -18.70
N LEU A 61 -11.43 5.52 -18.15
CA LEU A 61 -12.56 6.04 -18.93
C LEU A 61 -12.09 6.93 -20.08
N GLN A 62 -11.15 7.84 -19.82
CA GLN A 62 -10.58 8.69 -20.86
C GLN A 62 -9.87 7.89 -21.95
N LYS A 63 -9.18 6.81 -21.60
CA LYS A 63 -8.54 5.92 -22.58
C LYS A 63 -9.59 5.21 -23.42
N LEU A 64 -10.60 4.62 -22.78
CA LEU A 64 -11.68 3.90 -23.46
C LEU A 64 -12.47 4.82 -24.39
N GLN A 65 -12.78 6.04 -23.97
CA GLN A 65 -13.45 7.04 -24.82
C GLN A 65 -12.67 7.42 -26.08
N LYS A 66 -11.33 7.29 -26.07
CA LYS A 66 -10.48 7.57 -27.23
C LYS A 66 -10.31 6.36 -28.15
N THR A 67 -10.56 5.15 -27.66
CA THR A 67 -10.29 3.91 -28.39
C THR A 67 -11.56 3.20 -28.86
N GLU A 68 -12.67 3.38 -28.15
CA GLU A 68 -13.94 2.74 -28.45
C GLU A 68 -14.76 3.57 -29.44
N ASP A 69 -15.68 2.91 -30.13
CA ASP A 69 -16.58 3.58 -31.08
C ASP A 69 -17.49 4.60 -30.36
N VAL A 70 -17.76 5.73 -31.02
CA VAL A 70 -18.58 6.83 -30.48
C VAL A 70 -20.01 6.39 -30.17
N SER A 71 -20.49 5.31 -30.79
CA SER A 71 -21.79 4.69 -30.52
C SER A 71 -21.87 3.96 -29.17
N VAL A 72 -20.75 3.66 -28.53
CA VAL A 72 -20.72 2.99 -27.23
C VAL A 72 -21.16 3.95 -26.13
N SER A 73 -22.23 3.59 -25.41
CA SER A 73 -22.76 4.43 -24.32
C SER A 73 -21.80 4.53 -23.14
N TYR A 74 -21.86 5.64 -22.42
CA TYR A 74 -21.05 5.88 -21.23
C TYR A 74 -21.22 4.80 -20.15
N GLU A 75 -22.45 4.27 -19.97
CA GLU A 75 -22.71 3.16 -19.05
C GLU A 75 -21.99 1.86 -19.44
N ALA A 76 -21.90 1.57 -20.74
CA ALA A 76 -21.15 0.42 -21.23
C ALA A 76 -19.64 0.60 -21.03
N LEU A 77 -19.12 1.83 -21.15
CA LEU A 77 -17.73 2.15 -20.86
C LEU A 77 -17.40 2.00 -19.36
N ILE A 78 -18.28 2.45 -18.46
CA ILE A 78 -18.10 2.27 -17.01
C ILE A 78 -17.96 0.79 -16.64
N LYS A 79 -18.78 -0.08 -17.24
CA LYS A 79 -18.73 -1.53 -16.99
C LYS A 79 -17.41 -2.18 -17.44
N LYS A 80 -16.68 -1.55 -18.39
CA LYS A 80 -15.36 -2.01 -18.84
C LYS A 80 -14.22 -1.57 -17.93
N VAL A 81 -14.43 -0.57 -17.07
CA VAL A 81 -13.41 -0.10 -16.13
C VAL A 81 -13.11 -1.18 -15.10
N ARG A 82 -11.83 -1.50 -14.93
CA ARG A 82 -11.36 -2.41 -13.88
C ARG A 82 -10.33 -1.70 -13.02
N ILE A 83 -10.73 -1.42 -11.77
CA ILE A 83 -9.83 -0.78 -10.81
C ILE A 83 -8.78 -1.80 -10.37
N ASN A 84 -7.51 -1.51 -10.65
CA ASN A 84 -6.40 -2.34 -10.23
C ASN A 84 -5.95 -1.95 -8.81
N LEU A 85 -6.57 -2.56 -7.79
CA LEU A 85 -6.25 -2.31 -6.38
C LEU A 85 -4.78 -2.62 -6.06
N GLN A 86 -4.18 -3.64 -6.67
CA GLN A 86 -2.76 -3.93 -6.46
C GLN A 86 -1.86 -2.78 -6.94
N GLY A 87 -2.24 -2.11 -8.03
CA GLY A 87 -1.53 -0.92 -8.51
C GLY A 87 -1.58 0.22 -7.49
N ILE A 88 -2.74 0.45 -6.89
CA ILE A 88 -2.93 1.48 -5.85
C ILE A 88 -2.10 1.14 -4.62
N PHE A 89 -2.18 -0.09 -4.11
CA PHE A 89 -1.41 -0.51 -2.94
C PHE A 89 0.11 -0.46 -3.19
N SER A 90 0.55 -0.82 -4.40
CA SER A 90 1.97 -0.75 -4.78
C SER A 90 2.49 0.69 -4.76
N GLU A 91 1.70 1.65 -5.22
CA GLU A 91 2.06 3.06 -5.19
C GLU A 91 2.11 3.61 -3.75
N ILE A 92 1.15 3.20 -2.90
CA ILE A 92 1.17 3.55 -1.46
C ILE A 92 2.43 2.98 -0.80
N TRP A 93 2.73 1.71 -1.03
CA TRP A 93 3.93 1.04 -0.50
C TRP A 93 5.22 1.75 -0.93
N LYS A 94 5.31 2.12 -2.21
CA LYS A 94 6.46 2.86 -2.74
C LYS A 94 6.64 4.20 -2.02
N ASN A 95 5.55 4.94 -1.85
CA ASN A 95 5.60 6.31 -1.34
C ASN A 95 5.73 6.40 0.19
N LYS A 96 5.09 5.48 0.93
CA LYS A 96 5.06 5.51 2.40
C LYS A 96 6.11 4.60 3.05
N VAL A 97 6.54 3.53 2.39
CA VAL A 97 7.50 2.56 2.96
C VAL A 97 8.84 2.59 2.24
N LYS A 98 8.90 2.28 0.94
CA LYS A 98 10.18 2.20 0.21
C LYS A 98 10.94 3.52 0.15
N ARG A 99 10.24 4.66 0.15
CA ARG A 99 10.86 5.99 0.21
C ARG A 99 11.71 6.19 1.47
N LEU A 100 11.39 5.49 2.56
CA LEU A 100 12.08 5.58 3.85
C LEU A 100 13.17 4.53 4.03
N LYS A 101 13.62 3.87 2.95
CA LYS A 101 14.68 2.82 3.02
C LYS A 101 15.97 3.27 3.73
N ASP A 102 16.31 4.56 3.66
CA ASP A 102 17.48 5.09 4.35
C ASP A 102 17.28 5.14 5.88
N GLU A 103 16.02 5.31 6.34
CA GLU A 103 15.62 5.26 7.75
C GLU A 103 15.33 3.83 8.23
N ILE A 104 14.86 2.97 7.31
CA ILE A 104 14.54 1.55 7.50
C ILE A 104 15.64 0.75 6.81
N ARG A 105 16.83 0.72 7.41
CA ARG A 105 18.03 0.12 6.77
C ARG A 105 17.86 -1.35 6.41
N CYS A 106 16.95 -2.08 7.05
CA CYS A 106 16.59 -3.45 6.68
C CYS A 106 15.94 -3.58 5.29
N LEU A 107 15.55 -2.46 4.67
CA LEU A 107 15.05 -2.39 3.29
C LEU A 107 16.06 -1.77 2.31
N ASP A 108 17.29 -1.48 2.73
CA ASP A 108 18.34 -0.91 1.87
C ASP A 108 19.40 -1.96 1.49
N SER A 109 19.32 -2.45 0.24
CA SER A 109 20.25 -3.43 -0.33
C SER A 109 21.68 -2.90 -0.50
N ARG A 110 21.93 -1.60 -0.28
CA ARG A 110 23.29 -1.03 -0.22
C ARG A 110 23.93 -1.19 1.16
N LYS A 111 23.13 -1.49 2.19
CA LYS A 111 23.56 -1.56 3.60
C LYS A 111 23.51 -2.98 4.16
N ILE A 112 22.68 -3.84 3.57
CA ILE A 112 22.51 -5.26 3.94
C ILE A 112 22.62 -6.11 2.67
N GLU A 113 22.98 -7.38 2.84
CA GLU A 113 23.01 -8.36 1.76
C GLU A 113 21.73 -8.29 0.89
N PRO A 114 21.85 -8.10 -0.44
CA PRO A 114 20.69 -7.90 -1.31
C PRO A 114 19.65 -9.02 -1.27
N MET A 115 20.05 -10.27 -1.10
CA MET A 115 19.11 -11.40 -1.04
C MET A 115 18.24 -11.34 0.22
N LEU A 116 18.83 -11.05 1.38
CA LEU A 116 18.09 -10.89 2.64
C LEU A 116 17.13 -9.70 2.57
N VAL A 117 17.57 -8.57 2.02
CA VAL A 117 16.71 -7.39 1.82
C VAL A 117 15.55 -7.68 0.86
N ALA A 118 15.82 -8.42 -0.22
CA ALA A 118 14.79 -8.79 -1.18
C ALA A 118 13.73 -9.70 -0.56
N GLN A 119 14.16 -10.72 0.18
CA GLN A 119 13.25 -11.64 0.89
C GLN A 119 12.42 -10.89 1.93
N GLN A 120 13.07 -10.12 2.80
CA GLN A 120 12.39 -9.35 3.83
C GLN A 120 11.42 -8.31 3.22
N GLY A 121 11.85 -7.60 2.18
CA GLY A 121 10.98 -6.64 1.48
C GLY A 121 9.78 -7.31 0.80
N GLN A 122 9.93 -8.55 0.32
CA GLN A 122 8.82 -9.33 -0.22
C GLN A 122 7.85 -9.75 0.88
N ASP A 123 8.35 -10.23 2.03
CA ASP A 123 7.52 -10.62 3.17
C ASP A 123 6.68 -9.43 3.68
N TRP A 124 7.31 -8.26 3.87
CA TRP A 124 6.58 -7.07 4.32
C TRP A 124 5.53 -6.63 3.29
N TRP A 125 5.87 -6.71 2.00
CA TRP A 125 4.93 -6.37 0.94
C TRP A 125 3.72 -7.31 0.95
N GLN A 126 3.91 -8.61 1.15
CA GLN A 126 2.81 -9.57 1.22
C GLN A 126 1.87 -9.25 2.39
N ASP A 127 2.43 -9.00 3.57
CA ASP A 127 1.66 -8.72 4.79
C ASP A 127 0.96 -7.36 4.71
N PHE A 128 1.64 -6.35 4.17
CA PHE A 128 1.05 -5.04 3.85
C PHE A 128 -0.10 -5.16 2.86
N ASN A 129 0.08 -5.89 1.76
CA ASN A 129 -0.92 -6.04 0.71
C ASN A 129 -2.19 -6.73 1.23
N ILE A 130 -2.07 -7.71 2.13
CA ILE A 130 -3.23 -8.35 2.77
C ILE A 130 -3.93 -7.37 3.73
N THR A 131 -3.15 -6.66 4.54
CA THR A 131 -3.70 -5.68 5.48
C THR A 131 -4.44 -4.56 4.75
N MET A 132 -3.90 -4.09 3.63
CA MET A 132 -4.53 -3.09 2.78
C MET A 132 -5.84 -3.57 2.14
N LYS A 133 -5.97 -4.85 1.80
CA LYS A 133 -7.24 -5.40 1.33
C LYS A 133 -8.31 -5.32 2.41
N ILE A 134 -7.96 -5.70 3.64
CA ILE A 134 -8.89 -5.62 4.78
C ILE A 134 -9.32 -4.17 5.01
N ILE A 135 -8.37 -3.23 5.06
CA ILE A 135 -8.67 -1.79 5.23
C ILE A 135 -9.51 -1.27 4.07
N ASN A 136 -9.21 -1.68 2.84
CA ASN A 136 -10.00 -1.31 1.67
C ASN A 136 -11.45 -1.77 1.79
N ASP A 137 -11.67 -3.02 2.21
CA ASP A 137 -13.00 -3.58 2.38
C ASP A 137 -13.76 -2.84 3.49
N GLU A 138 -13.09 -2.40 4.55
CA GLU A 138 -13.71 -1.54 5.57
C GLU A 138 -14.04 -0.14 5.02
N CYS A 139 -13.13 0.49 4.27
CA CYS A 139 -13.39 1.78 3.63
C CYS A 139 -14.57 1.73 2.63
N GLU A 140 -14.77 0.59 1.96
CA GLU A 140 -15.89 0.39 1.03
C GLU A 140 -17.25 0.28 1.74
N LYS A 141 -17.30 -0.05 3.03
CA LYS A 141 -18.55 -0.06 3.81
C LYS A 141 -19.02 1.34 4.22
N ILE A 142 -18.10 2.31 4.24
CA ILE A 142 -18.35 3.69 4.66
C ILE A 142 -18.78 4.55 3.45
N SER A 143 -18.40 4.14 2.24
CA SER A 143 -18.63 4.85 0.97
C SER A 143 -20.04 4.71 0.40
#